data_AF-A0A846AGZ6-F1
#
_entry.id   AF-A0A846AGZ6-F1
#
_cell.length_a   1.000
_cell.length_b   1.000
_cell.length_c   1.000
_cell.angle_alpha   90.00
_cell.angle_beta   90.00
_cell.angle_gamma   90.00
#
_symmetry.space_group_name_H-M   'P 1'
#
loop_
_entity.id
_entity.type
_entity.pdbx_description
1 polymer ?
#
loop_
_entity_poly.entity_id
_entity_poly.type
_entity_poly.pdbx_seq_one_letter_code
_entity_poly.pdbx_strand_id
1 'polypeptide(L)'
;MRHIFIHVGLPKTATTFLQDKIFPRLNNTTLISRPYTQQNKTFNQLQYADDCYSDPEEIKKEIGKIAASKILISDEIFCGTKFTINRTLIARRLKQAFPQAEIIIFLRGQQSLLMSSYNQAVKMGYTGNIKEYIWYSKKEYTYDDYKDDLSMNKFRWIQQLIMNNE
;
A
#
# COMPACT_ATOMS: atom_id res chain seq x y z
N MET A 1 -0.99 -16.59 23.42
CA MET A 1 -1.34 -16.51 21.98
C MET A 1 -0.97 -15.12 21.48
N ARG A 2 -0.35 -14.98 20.30
CA ARG A 2 0.06 -13.68 19.75
C ARG A 2 -0.97 -13.20 18.73
N HIS A 3 -1.44 -11.97 18.86
CA HIS A 3 -2.36 -11.32 17.94
C HIS A 3 -1.60 -10.33 17.06
N ILE A 4 -1.83 -10.40 15.75
CA ILE A 4 -1.16 -9.54 14.77
C ILE A 4 -2.22 -8.73 14.05
N PHE A 5 -2.07 -7.42 14.09
CA PHE A 5 -2.85 -6.46 13.34
C PHE A 5 -1.99 -5.89 12.22
N ILE A 6 -2.51 -5.86 11.00
CA ILE A 6 -1.83 -5.28 9.85
C ILE A 6 -2.66 -4.10 9.37
N HIS A 7 -2.13 -2.90 9.56
CA HIS A 7 -2.69 -1.70 8.97
C HIS A 7 -2.08 -1.45 7.59
N VAL A 8 -2.94 -1.53 6.56
CA VAL A 8 -2.59 -1.23 5.17
C VAL A 8 -2.83 0.26 4.95
N GLY A 9 -1.76 1.06 4.99
CA GLY A 9 -1.86 2.51 4.96
C GLY A 9 -2.28 3.04 3.59
N LEU A 10 -3.59 3.13 3.33
CA LEU A 10 -4.09 3.73 2.09
C LEU A 10 -3.70 5.22 2.02
N PRO A 11 -3.14 5.69 0.88
CA PRO A 11 -2.83 7.10 0.71
C PRO A 11 -4.04 7.99 1.00
N LYS A 12 -3.79 9.13 1.65
CA LYS A 12 -4.81 10.15 1.96
C LYS A 12 -5.88 9.75 2.97
N THR A 13 -5.60 8.74 3.80
CA THR A 13 -6.46 8.30 4.91
C THR A 13 -5.89 8.62 6.29
N ALA A 14 -5.03 9.66 6.36
CA ALA A 14 -4.36 10.12 7.60
C ALA A 14 -3.42 9.08 8.24
N THR A 15 -2.86 8.19 7.43
CA THR A 15 -1.92 7.12 7.83
C THR A 15 -0.74 7.62 8.67
N THR A 16 -0.07 8.70 8.27
CA THR A 16 1.02 9.32 9.05
C THR A 16 0.54 9.78 10.43
N PHE A 17 -0.63 10.41 10.51
CA PHE A 17 -1.18 10.84 11.80
C PHE A 17 -1.51 9.65 12.71
N LEU A 18 -2.06 8.57 12.14
CA LEU A 18 -2.31 7.34 12.86
C LEU A 18 -1.00 6.72 13.39
N GLN A 19 0.01 6.59 12.54
CA GLN A 19 1.34 6.05 12.88
C GLN A 19 2.08 6.89 13.93
N ASP A 20 1.97 8.23 13.86
CA ASP A 20 2.78 9.13 14.71
C ASP A 20 2.08 9.53 16.01
N LYS A 21 0.74 9.58 16.02
CA LYS A 21 -0.03 10.20 17.12
C LYS A 21 -1.00 9.26 17.80
N ILE A 22 -1.59 8.29 17.08
CA ILE A 22 -2.63 7.41 17.62
C ILE A 22 -2.06 6.05 18.02
N PHE A 23 -1.48 5.31 17.08
CA PHE A 23 -0.98 3.96 17.30
C PHE A 23 0.08 3.85 18.40
N PRO A 24 1.02 4.82 18.57
CA PRO A 24 1.99 4.77 19.67
C PRO A 24 1.36 4.88 21.06
N ARG A 25 0.11 5.35 21.15
CA ARG A 25 -0.63 5.51 22.42
C ARG A 25 -1.56 4.34 22.73
N LEU A 26 -1.57 3.30 21.90
CA LEU A 26 -2.39 2.11 22.15
C LEU A 26 -1.79 1.30 23.30
N ASN A 27 -2.60 1.02 24.31
CA ASN A 27 -2.19 0.19 25.44
C ASN A 27 -1.99 -1.27 25.01
N ASN A 28 -1.01 -1.93 25.64
CA ASN A 28 -0.74 -3.36 25.47
C ASN A 28 -0.51 -3.79 24.01
N THR A 29 -0.02 -2.88 23.15
CA THR A 29 0.22 -3.14 21.73
C THR A 29 1.58 -2.60 21.34
N THR A 30 2.41 -3.44 20.71
CA THR A 30 3.69 -2.99 20.15
C THR A 30 3.48 -2.56 18.71
N LEU A 31 3.72 -1.27 18.44
CA LEU A 31 3.69 -0.71 17.09
C LEU A 31 5.00 -1.01 16.36
N ILE A 32 4.88 -1.50 15.13
CA ILE A 32 5.96 -1.64 14.16
C ILE A 32 5.58 -0.80 12.94
N SER A 33 6.24 0.35 12.80
CA SER A 33 5.97 1.31 11.72
C SER A 33 7.27 1.92 11.21
N ARG A 34 7.14 2.91 10.34
CA ARG A 34 8.26 3.73 9.87
C ARG A 34 8.95 4.44 11.05
N PRO A 35 10.28 4.65 10.99
CA PRO A 35 11.17 4.30 9.87
C PRO A 35 11.59 2.82 9.85
N TYR A 36 11.32 2.04 10.90
CA TYR A 36 11.80 0.66 11.03
C TYR A 36 11.34 -0.24 9.87
N THR A 37 10.07 -0.20 9.49
CA THR A 37 9.55 -1.00 8.35
C THR A 37 10.15 -0.64 6.99
N GLN A 38 10.79 0.53 6.86
CA GLN A 38 11.44 0.97 5.61
C GLN A 38 12.96 0.73 5.63
N GLN A 39 13.56 0.59 6.81
CA GLN A 39 14.99 0.38 6.98
C GLN A 39 15.34 -1.08 7.25
N ASN A 40 14.38 -1.87 7.73
CA ASN A 40 14.59 -3.28 8.03
C ASN A 40 14.64 -4.11 6.73
N LYS A 41 15.71 -4.90 6.59
CA LYS A 41 15.97 -5.75 5.41
C LYS A 41 14.80 -6.70 5.12
N THR A 42 14.26 -7.36 6.14
CA THR A 42 13.20 -8.35 6.00
C THR A 42 11.90 -7.71 5.52
N PHE A 43 11.57 -6.53 6.05
CA PHE A 43 10.42 -5.77 5.55
C PHE A 43 10.62 -5.31 4.10
N ASN A 44 11.83 -4.91 3.73
CA ASN A 44 12.13 -4.54 2.34
C ASN A 44 12.08 -5.76 1.40
N GLN A 45 12.54 -6.94 1.83
CA GLN A 45 12.40 -8.18 1.06
C GLN A 45 10.92 -8.52 0.83
N LEU A 46 10.10 -8.45 1.89
CA LEU A 46 8.66 -8.65 1.79
C LEU A 46 8.02 -7.73 0.73
N GLN A 47 8.44 -6.46 0.68
CA GLN A 47 7.85 -5.42 -0.18
C GLN A 47 8.37 -5.44 -1.63
N TYR A 48 9.65 -5.73 -1.82
CA TYR A 48 10.36 -5.45 -3.09
C TYR A 48 11.12 -6.64 -3.68
N ALA A 49 11.42 -7.69 -2.92
CA ALA A 49 12.18 -8.82 -3.47
C ALA A 49 11.37 -9.56 -4.53
N ASP A 50 12.07 -10.12 -5.52
CA ASP A 50 11.52 -11.14 -6.41
C ASP A 50 11.12 -12.39 -5.61
N ASP A 51 10.15 -13.16 -6.10
CA ASP A 51 9.68 -14.38 -5.43
C ASP A 51 10.77 -15.44 -5.28
N CYS A 52 11.78 -15.47 -6.16
CA CYS A 52 12.93 -16.37 -6.03
C CYS A 52 13.79 -16.07 -4.79
N TYR A 53 13.73 -14.83 -4.26
CA TYR A 53 14.54 -14.38 -3.13
C TYR A 53 13.74 -14.08 -1.86
N SER A 54 12.41 -14.15 -1.93
CA SER A 54 11.52 -13.82 -0.82
C SER A 54 11.13 -15.09 -0.06
N ASP A 55 11.57 -15.21 1.20
CA ASP A 55 11.08 -16.24 2.13
C ASP A 55 10.11 -15.61 3.16
N PRO A 56 8.80 -15.94 3.11
CA PRO A 56 7.81 -15.49 4.10
C PRO A 56 8.13 -15.88 5.55
N GLU A 57 9.00 -16.87 5.78
CA GLU A 57 9.43 -17.25 7.13
C GLU A 57 10.39 -16.23 7.75
N GLU A 58 11.10 -15.43 6.94
CA GLU A 58 12.01 -14.40 7.47
C GLU A 58 11.24 -13.34 8.25
N ILE A 59 10.10 -12.87 7.73
CA ILE A 59 9.30 -11.86 8.43
C ILE A 59 8.66 -12.44 9.70
N LYS A 60 8.25 -13.71 9.68
CA LYS A 60 7.79 -14.41 10.89
C LYS A 60 8.88 -14.46 11.96
N LYS A 61 10.12 -14.78 11.58
CA LYS A 61 11.28 -14.80 12.49
C LYS A 61 11.58 -13.42 13.04
N GLU A 62 11.53 -12.38 12.21
CA GLU A 62 11.77 -10.99 12.63
C GLU A 62 10.73 -10.53 13.66
N ILE A 63 9.45 -10.76 13.38
CA ILE A 63 8.36 -10.49 14.33
C ILE A 63 8.45 -11.39 15.57
N GLY A 64 8.97 -12.61 15.40
CA GLY A 64 9.23 -13.59 16.46
C GLY A 64 10.09 -13.04 17.59
N LYS A 65 11.08 -12.19 17.27
CA LYS A 65 12.01 -11.56 18.22
C LYS A 65 11.33 -10.59 19.19
N ILE A 66 10.12 -10.12 18.89
CA ILE A 66 9.42 -9.12 19.67
C ILE A 66 8.57 -9.81 20.73
N ALA A 67 8.92 -9.61 22.01
CA ALA A 67 8.22 -10.17 23.16
C ALA A 67 6.91 -9.39 23.46
N ALA A 68 5.94 -9.44 22.55
CA ALA A 68 4.64 -8.80 22.68
C ALA A 68 3.49 -9.76 22.33
N SER A 69 2.39 -9.65 23.09
CA SER A 69 1.16 -10.42 22.88
C SER A 69 0.28 -9.83 21.77
N LYS A 70 0.31 -8.50 21.57
CA LYS A 70 -0.36 -7.80 20.47
C LYS A 70 0.65 -6.96 19.70
N ILE A 71 0.69 -7.15 18.39
CA ILE A 71 1.60 -6.43 17.48
C ILE A 71 0.77 -5.75 16.41
N LEU A 72 0.97 -4.45 16.22
CA LEU A 72 0.39 -3.68 15.13
C LEU A 72 1.50 -3.33 14.14
N ILE A 73 1.42 -3.88 12.93
CA ILE A 73 2.32 -3.57 11.83
C ILE A 73 1.64 -2.57 10.91
N SER A 74 2.22 -1.40 10.72
CA SER A 74 1.59 -0.32 9.94
C SER A 74 2.56 0.25 8.91
N ASP A 75 2.28 0.02 7.63
CA ASP A 75 3.01 0.63 6.52
C ASP A 75 2.08 1.00 5.36
N GLU A 76 2.38 2.11 4.71
CA GLU A 76 1.69 2.60 3.51
C GLU A 76 2.11 1.83 2.27
N ILE A 77 3.34 1.27 2.27
CA ILE A 77 3.87 0.47 1.17
C ILE A 77 3.13 -0.87 1.03
N PHE A 78 2.39 -1.31 2.06
CA PHE A 78 1.51 -2.48 1.93
C PHE A 78 0.39 -2.26 0.91
N CYS A 79 0.02 -1.01 0.63
CA CYS A 79 -0.88 -0.64 -0.46
C CYS A 79 -0.13 -0.49 -1.81
N GLY A 80 1.14 -0.88 -1.89
CA GLY A 80 2.02 -0.61 -3.04
C GLY A 80 2.36 0.87 -3.18
N THR A 81 3.28 1.17 -4.11
CA THR A 81 3.67 2.56 -4.40
C THR A 81 3.14 2.98 -5.77
N LYS A 82 3.22 4.27 -6.10
CA LYS A 82 2.86 4.77 -7.45
C LYS A 82 3.72 4.16 -8.56
N PHE A 83 4.89 3.60 -8.21
CA PHE A 83 5.87 3.06 -9.15
C PHE A 83 5.95 1.53 -9.14
N THR A 84 5.38 0.87 -8.13
CA THR A 84 5.42 -0.59 -7.99
C THR A 84 4.02 -1.13 -7.65
N ILE A 85 3.46 -1.93 -8.57
CA ILE A 85 2.11 -2.52 -8.47
C ILE A 85 2.19 -3.90 -7.78
N ASN A 86 2.98 -4.01 -6.70
CA ASN A 86 3.15 -5.30 -6.00
C ASN A 86 2.07 -5.55 -4.93
N ARG A 87 0.90 -4.90 -5.03
CA ARG A 87 -0.18 -4.99 -4.02
C ARG A 87 -0.62 -6.42 -3.75
N THR A 88 -0.93 -7.15 -4.82
CA THR A 88 -1.36 -8.56 -4.74
C THR A 88 -0.26 -9.44 -4.17
N LEU A 89 1.00 -9.18 -4.58
CA LEU A 89 2.16 -9.91 -4.12
C LEU A 89 2.38 -9.73 -2.61
N ILE A 90 2.41 -8.47 -2.15
CA ILE A 90 2.56 -8.13 -0.73
C ILE A 90 1.42 -8.73 0.09
N ALA A 91 0.18 -8.65 -0.39
CA ALA A 91 -0.97 -9.25 0.29
C ALA A 91 -0.84 -10.78 0.43
N ARG A 92 -0.37 -11.49 -0.62
CA ARG A 92 -0.12 -12.94 -0.56
C ARG A 92 0.97 -13.29 0.45
N ARG A 93 2.09 -12.57 0.41
CA ARG A 93 3.21 -12.80 1.34
C ARG A 93 2.81 -12.52 2.79
N LEU A 94 2.05 -11.44 3.04
CA LEU A 94 1.50 -11.14 4.36
C LEU A 94 0.53 -12.23 4.84
N LYS A 95 -0.32 -12.78 3.95
CA LYS A 95 -1.23 -13.90 4.30
C LYS A 95 -0.47 -15.19 4.61
N GLN A 96 0.61 -15.49 3.87
CA GLN A 96 1.48 -16.64 4.14
C GLN A 96 2.23 -16.48 5.47
N ALA A 97 2.74 -15.27 5.73
CA ALA A 97 3.45 -14.91 6.95
C ALA A 97 2.53 -14.93 8.18
N PHE A 98 1.33 -14.34 8.06
CA PHE A 98 0.42 -14.11 9.17
C PHE A 98 -1.01 -14.48 8.77
N PRO A 99 -1.33 -15.79 8.65
CA PRO A 99 -2.61 -16.24 8.11
C PRO A 99 -3.83 -15.84 8.96
N GLN A 100 -3.61 -15.59 10.26
CA GLN A 100 -4.63 -15.19 11.23
C GLN A 100 -4.56 -13.69 11.59
N ALA A 101 -3.80 -12.89 10.82
CA ALA A 101 -3.72 -11.45 11.09
C ALA A 101 -5.06 -10.75 10.81
N GLU A 102 -5.40 -9.79 11.67
CA GLU A 102 -6.53 -8.89 11.49
C GLU A 102 -6.09 -7.69 10.65
N ILE A 103 -6.83 -7.40 9.57
CA ILE A 103 -6.47 -6.33 8.64
C ILE A 103 -7.24 -5.06 8.99
N ILE A 104 -6.52 -3.95 9.13
CA ILE A 104 -7.07 -2.62 9.40
C ILE A 104 -6.90 -1.77 8.15
N ILE A 105 -8.02 -1.27 7.62
CA ILE A 105 -8.06 -0.36 6.47
C ILE A 105 -8.94 0.82 6.84
N PHE A 106 -8.41 2.03 6.66
CA PHE A 106 -9.21 3.25 6.77
C PHE A 106 -9.70 3.64 5.39
N LEU A 107 -10.99 3.92 5.27
CA LEU A 107 -11.60 4.43 4.04
C LEU A 107 -11.91 5.92 4.19
N ARG A 108 -11.97 6.61 3.06
CA ARG A 108 -12.31 8.03 2.98
C ARG A 108 -13.34 8.23 1.86
N GLY A 109 -14.29 9.13 2.07
CA GLY A 109 -15.25 9.51 1.05
C GLY A 109 -14.54 9.96 -0.24
N GLN A 110 -15.00 9.45 -1.39
CA GLN A 110 -14.29 9.58 -2.67
C GLN A 110 -14.04 11.05 -3.07
N GLN A 111 -15.04 11.92 -2.87
CA GLN A 111 -14.88 13.36 -3.13
C GLN A 111 -13.77 13.98 -2.28
N SER A 112 -13.74 13.67 -0.99
CA SER A 112 -12.70 14.17 -0.08
C SER A 112 -11.33 13.57 -0.37
N LEU A 113 -11.28 12.31 -0.84
CA LEU A 113 -10.05 11.65 -1.28
C LEU A 113 -9.45 12.36 -2.49
N LEU A 114 -10.26 12.64 -3.51
CA LEU A 114 -9.87 13.36 -4.73
C LEU A 114 -9.33 14.76 -4.39
N MET A 115 -10.07 15.53 -3.58
CA MET A 115 -9.61 16.85 -3.12
C MET A 115 -8.28 16.77 -2.36
N SER A 116 -8.11 15.75 -1.50
CA SER A 116 -6.86 15.55 -0.77
C SER A 116 -5.69 15.15 -1.67
N SER A 117 -5.95 14.46 -2.77
CA SER A 117 -4.96 14.11 -3.78
C SER A 117 -4.57 15.34 -4.60
N TYR A 118 -5.55 16.12 -5.07
CA TYR A 118 -5.33 17.39 -5.77
C TYR A 118 -4.51 18.37 -4.94
N ASN A 119 -4.88 18.59 -3.68
CA ASN A 119 -4.13 19.48 -2.80
C ASN A 119 -2.68 19.02 -2.59
N GLN A 120 -2.41 17.70 -2.64
CA GLN A 120 -1.03 17.22 -2.64
C GLN A 120 -0.35 17.52 -3.97
N ALA A 121 -1.00 17.30 -5.11
CA ALA A 121 -0.43 17.60 -6.41
C ALA A 121 -0.04 19.07 -6.53
N VAL A 122 -0.92 19.98 -6.10
CA VAL A 122 -0.62 21.43 -6.08
C VAL A 122 0.59 21.74 -5.20
N LYS A 123 0.69 21.14 -4.01
CA LYS A 123 1.88 21.26 -3.15
C LYS A 123 3.16 20.71 -3.79
N MET A 124 3.04 19.73 -4.69
CA MET A 124 4.15 19.15 -5.44
C MET A 124 4.46 19.91 -6.75
N GLY A 125 3.79 21.04 -7.01
CA GLY A 125 4.05 21.91 -8.16
C GLY A 125 3.07 21.76 -9.33
N TYR A 126 1.96 21.04 -9.17
CA TYR A 126 0.90 21.02 -10.18
C TYR A 126 0.20 22.39 -10.26
N THR A 127 0.08 22.93 -11.48
CA THR A 127 -0.47 24.28 -11.74
C THR A 127 -1.86 24.29 -12.38
N GLY A 128 -2.38 23.13 -12.78
CA GLY A 128 -3.72 23.01 -13.36
C GLY A 128 -4.83 23.10 -12.32
N ASN A 129 -6.07 23.24 -12.78
CA ASN A 129 -7.24 23.30 -11.91
C ASN A 129 -7.80 21.89 -11.59
N ILE A 130 -8.75 21.82 -10.65
CA ILE A 130 -9.33 20.53 -10.21
C ILE A 130 -10.05 19.76 -11.33
N LYS A 131 -10.64 20.45 -12.31
CA LYS A 131 -11.34 19.79 -13.44
C LYS A 131 -10.35 19.15 -14.40
N GLU A 132 -9.17 19.75 -14.58
CA GLU A 132 -8.08 19.17 -15.36
C GLU A 132 -7.41 18.00 -14.62
N TYR A 133 -7.32 18.10 -13.28
CA TYR A 133 -6.76 17.06 -12.45
C TYR A 133 -7.64 15.81 -12.38
N ILE A 134 -8.95 16.00 -12.25
CA ILE A 134 -9.95 14.92 -12.24
C ILE A 134 -10.42 14.71 -13.67
N TRP A 135 -9.66 13.92 -14.43
CA TRP A 135 -10.05 13.55 -15.78
C TRP A 135 -10.95 12.31 -15.77
N TYR A 136 -12.06 12.40 -16.49
CA TYR A 136 -12.96 11.27 -16.75
C TYR A 136 -12.84 10.91 -18.24
N SER A 137 -12.33 9.72 -18.55
CA SER A 137 -12.22 9.21 -19.92
C SER A 137 -13.59 8.94 -20.56
N LYS A 138 -14.56 8.56 -19.72
CA LYS A 138 -15.91 8.17 -20.11
C LYS A 138 -16.92 8.72 -19.11
N LYS A 139 -18.14 8.94 -19.60
CA LYS A 139 -19.29 9.42 -18.80
C LYS A 139 -19.79 8.36 -17.81
N GLU A 140 -19.60 7.09 -18.15
CA GLU A 140 -19.82 5.92 -17.28
C GLU A 140 -18.58 5.03 -17.34
N TYR A 141 -18.11 4.60 -16.18
CA TYR A 141 -16.94 3.72 -16.04
C TYR A 141 -17.39 2.44 -15.36
N THR A 142 -17.45 1.35 -16.11
CA THR A 142 -17.86 0.06 -15.56
C THR A 142 -16.68 -0.66 -14.89
N TYR A 143 -16.98 -1.72 -14.14
CA TYR A 143 -15.93 -2.58 -13.57
C TYR A 143 -15.14 -3.31 -14.66
N ASP A 144 -15.76 -3.65 -15.78
CA ASP A 144 -15.07 -4.27 -16.90
C ASP A 144 -14.19 -3.26 -17.63
N ASP A 145 -14.64 -2.00 -17.80
CA ASP A 145 -13.76 -0.91 -18.26
C ASP A 145 -12.52 -0.75 -17.37
N TYR A 146 -12.65 -0.89 -16.05
CA TYR A 146 -11.52 -0.84 -15.13
C TYR A 146 -10.52 -1.99 -15.31
N LYS A 147 -11.01 -3.21 -15.59
CA LYS A 147 -10.13 -4.36 -15.87
C LYS A 147 -9.39 -4.21 -17.18
N ASP A 148 -10.07 -3.64 -18.18
CA ASP A 148 -9.57 -3.51 -19.55
C ASP A 148 -8.74 -2.24 -19.77
N ASP A 149 -8.76 -1.31 -18.81
CA ASP A 149 -7.98 -0.07 -18.85
C ASP A 149 -6.47 -0.33 -18.88
N LEU A 150 -5.90 -0.16 -20.08
CA LEU A 150 -4.47 -0.30 -20.37
C LEU A 150 -3.60 0.72 -19.62
N SER A 151 -4.16 1.86 -19.18
CA SER A 151 -3.42 2.85 -18.39
C SER A 151 -3.06 2.33 -16.99
N MET A 152 -3.85 1.38 -16.46
CA MET A 152 -3.55 0.67 -15.22
C MET A 152 -2.55 -0.48 -15.41
N ASN A 153 -2.40 -0.97 -16.64
CA ASN A 153 -1.41 -1.95 -17.05
C ASN A 153 -0.31 -1.28 -17.89
N LYS A 154 0.48 -0.38 -17.28
CA LYS A 154 1.63 0.29 -17.93
C LYS A 154 2.53 -0.68 -18.72
N PHE A 155 2.70 -1.91 -18.24
CA PHE A 155 3.44 -2.97 -18.93
C PHE A 155 2.77 -3.46 -20.22
N ARG A 156 1.44 -3.53 -20.28
CA ARG A 156 0.69 -3.99 -21.45
C ARG A 156 0.68 -2.93 -22.56
N TRP A 157 0.69 -1.64 -22.21
CA TRP A 157 0.87 -0.53 -23.16
C TRP A 157 2.26 -0.55 -23.80
N ILE A 158 3.33 -0.78 -23.01
CA ILE A 158 4.69 -0.94 -23.53
C ILE A 158 4.79 -2.19 -24.43
N GLN A 159 4.19 -3.32 -24.03
CA GLN A 159 4.15 -4.53 -24.85
C GLN A 159 3.41 -4.33 -26.18
N GLN A 160 2.31 -3.59 -26.20
CA GLN A 160 1.59 -3.27 -27.44
C GLN A 160 2.37 -2.29 -28.33
N LEU A 161 3.11 -1.33 -27.77
CA LEU A 161 4.01 -0.48 -28.55
C LEU A 161 5.14 -1.30 -29.20
N ILE A 162 5.63 -2.33 -28.53
CA ILE A 162 6.64 -3.23 -29.10
C ILE A 162 6.03 -4.10 -30.20
N MET A 163 4.86 -4.70 -29.96
CA MET A 163 4.20 -5.58 -30.94
C MET A 163 3.61 -4.86 -32.17
N ASN A 164 3.34 -3.56 -32.08
CA ASN A 164 2.81 -2.76 -33.21
C ASN A 164 3.92 -2.08 -34.04
N ASN A 165 5.19 -2.27 -33.68
CA ASN A 165 6.36 -1.77 -34.42
C ASN A 165 7.15 -2.90 -35.11
N GLU A 166 6.57 -4.11 -35.20
CA GLU A 166 7.00 -5.22 -36.06
C GLU A 166 6.01 -5.41 -37.21
#